data_AF-A0A4P7TNP5-F1
#
_entry.id   AF-A0A4P7TNP5-F1
#
_cell.length_a   1.000
_cell.length_b   1.000
_cell.length_c   1.000
_cell.angle_alpha   90.00
_cell.angle_beta   90.00
_cell.angle_gamma   90.00
#
_symmetry.space_group_name_H-M   'P 1'
#
loop_
_entity.id
_entity.type
_entity.pdbx_description
1 polymer ?
#
loop_
_entity_poly.entity_id
_entity_poly.type
_entity_poly.pdbx_seq_one_letter_code
_entity_poly.pdbx_strand_id
1 'polypeptide(L)'
;MKNIATGGVLERIRRLTPPHVTAPFRTVAEWREWQLAEGQKRSEEINRLNRQLRVEKILNRSGIQPLHRKCSFANYQVQNDGQRYALSQAKSIADELMTGCTNFAFSGKPDTG
;
A
#
# COMPACT_ATOMS: atom_id res chain seq x y z
N MET A 1 35.91 2.26 33.43
CA MET A 1 35.03 2.05 32.25
C MET A 1 34.88 0.55 32.02
N LYS A 2 33.66 0.00 31.96
CA LYS A 2 33.46 -1.43 31.68
C LYS A 2 33.72 -1.66 30.18
N ASN A 3 34.67 -2.54 29.86
CA ASN A 3 34.99 -2.89 28.47
C ASN A 3 33.75 -3.43 27.74
N ILE A 4 33.53 -3.00 26.50
CA ILE A 4 32.34 -3.34 25.71
C ILE A 4 32.39 -4.78 25.19
N ALA A 5 33.60 -5.30 24.94
CA ALA A 5 33.82 -6.56 24.23
C ALA A 5 33.79 -7.82 25.11
N THR A 6 34.46 -7.82 26.27
CA THR A 6 34.65 -9.05 27.08
C THR A 6 34.24 -8.80 28.54
N GLY A 7 33.26 -9.57 29.04
CA GLY A 7 32.66 -9.36 30.37
C GLY A 7 31.76 -8.12 30.49
N GLY A 8 31.46 -7.48 29.36
CA GLY A 8 30.78 -6.19 29.24
C GLY A 8 29.25 -6.26 29.11
N VAL A 9 28.67 -5.15 28.64
CA VAL A 9 27.23 -5.02 28.37
C VAL A 9 26.75 -6.00 27.28
N LEU A 10 27.54 -6.21 26.21
CA LEU A 10 27.14 -7.06 25.10
C LEU A 10 27.02 -8.54 25.49
N GLU A 11 27.91 -9.05 26.33
CA GLU A 11 27.82 -10.43 26.85
C GLU A 11 26.58 -10.64 27.72
N ARG A 12 26.16 -9.63 28.49
CA ARG A 12 24.91 -9.70 29.24
C ARG A 12 23.68 -9.72 28.34
N ILE A 13 23.71 -8.95 27.24
CA ILE A 13 22.64 -8.99 26.23
C ILE A 13 22.59 -10.36 25.55
N ARG A 14 23.75 -10.92 25.14
CA ARG A 14 23.82 -12.26 24.52
C ARG A 14 23.24 -13.37 25.41
N ARG A 15 23.38 -13.28 26.73
CA ARG A 15 22.75 -14.24 27.68
C ARG A 15 21.23 -14.17 27.69
N LEU A 16 20.64 -13.02 27.39
CA LEU A 16 19.18 -12.82 27.35
C LEU A 16 18.60 -13.10 25.95
N THR A 17 19.43 -12.96 24.91
CA THR A 17 19.04 -13.19 23.53
C THR A 17 18.97 -14.70 23.20
N PRO A 18 17.97 -15.16 22.43
CA PRO A 18 17.91 -16.55 21.98
C PRO A 18 19.18 -16.98 21.20
N PRO A 19 19.63 -18.23 21.35
CA PRO A 19 20.95 -18.67 20.86
C PRO A 19 21.13 -18.61 19.33
N HIS A 20 20.05 -18.52 18.56
CA HIS A 20 20.08 -18.44 17.09
C HIS A 20 20.06 -17.00 16.55
N VAL A 21 19.91 -15.99 17.40
CA VAL A 21 19.77 -14.61 16.95
C VAL A 21 21.15 -13.96 16.84
N THR A 22 21.53 -13.64 15.61
CA THR A 22 22.74 -12.87 15.32
C THR A 22 22.44 -11.38 15.26
N ALA A 23 23.48 -10.55 15.41
CA ALA A 23 23.35 -9.11 15.19
C ALA A 23 22.79 -8.86 13.77
N PRO A 24 21.73 -8.05 13.64
CA PRO A 24 21.05 -7.85 12.36
C PRO A 24 21.89 -7.10 11.33
N PHE A 25 22.88 -6.33 11.77
CA PHE A 25 23.79 -5.56 10.92
C PHE A 25 25.22 -5.71 11.42
N ARG A 26 26.17 -5.82 10.49
CA ARG A 26 27.61 -5.94 10.80
C ARG A 26 28.35 -4.63 10.63
N THR A 27 27.81 -3.72 9.82
CA THR A 27 28.40 -2.41 9.55
C THR A 27 27.39 -1.29 9.75
N VAL A 28 27.90 -0.08 10.04
CA VAL A 28 27.06 1.12 10.14
C VAL A 28 26.42 1.48 8.80
N ALA A 29 27.13 1.23 7.69
CA ALA A 29 26.63 1.48 6.34
C ALA A 29 25.38 0.63 6.04
N GLU A 30 25.46 -0.68 6.29
CA GLU A 30 24.37 -1.64 6.12
C GLU A 30 23.13 -1.25 6.96
N TRP A 31 23.34 -0.89 8.23
CA TRP A 31 22.24 -0.42 9.09
C TRP A 31 21.58 0.84 8.54
N ARG A 32 22.38 1.78 8.02
CA ARG A 32 21.88 3.05 7.48
C ARG A 32 21.06 2.85 6.21
N GLU A 33 21.51 1.98 5.31
CA GLU A 33 20.77 1.61 4.11
C GLU A 33 19.42 0.98 4.45
N TRP A 34 19.41 0.04 5.40
CA TRP A 34 18.17 -0.56 5.88
C TRP A 34 17.22 0.48 6.49
N GLN A 35 17.74 1.38 7.33
CA GLN A 35 16.93 2.42 7.97
C GLN A 35 16.30 3.36 6.94
N LEU A 36 17.05 3.73 5.89
CA LEU A 36 16.53 4.56 4.80
C LEU A 36 15.43 3.84 4.02
N ALA A 37 15.64 2.57 3.67
CA ALA A 37 14.65 1.78 2.94
C ALA A 37 13.34 1.61 3.73
N GLU A 38 13.43 1.29 5.02
CA GLU A 38 12.25 1.19 5.89
C GLU A 38 11.57 2.55 6.10
N GLY A 39 12.38 3.63 6.21
CA GLY A 39 11.86 4.99 6.30
C GLY A 39 11.05 5.39 5.06
N GLN A 40 11.50 5.01 3.86
CA GLN A 40 10.79 5.24 2.61
C GLN A 40 9.44 4.51 2.59
N LYS A 41 9.41 3.20 2.90
CA LYS A 41 8.18 2.41 2.98
C LYS A 41 7.17 3.02 3.95
N ARG A 42 7.64 3.44 5.14
CA ARG A 42 6.78 4.05 6.16
C ARG A 42 6.25 5.42 5.71
N SER A 43 7.08 6.21 5.05
CA SER A 43 6.68 7.50 4.48
C SER A 43 5.58 7.34 3.43
N GLU A 44 5.71 6.36 2.53
CA GLU A 44 4.71 6.03 1.52
C GLU A 44 3.37 5.61 2.15
N GLU A 45 3.41 4.77 3.20
CA GLU A 45 2.23 4.36 3.95
C GLU A 45 1.53 5.57 4.61
N ILE A 46 2.28 6.43 5.28
CA ILE A 46 1.76 7.66 5.90
C ILE A 46 1.15 8.58 4.84
N ASN A 47 1.79 8.73 3.68
CA ASN A 47 1.26 9.54 2.59
C ASN A 47 -0.07 8.99 2.06
N ARG A 48 -0.21 7.67 1.96
CA ARG A 48 -1.47 7.02 1.58
C ARG A 48 -2.58 7.29 2.59
N LEU A 49 -2.28 7.16 3.89
CA LEU A 49 -3.23 7.45 4.96
C LEU A 49 -3.65 8.91 4.98
N ASN A 50 -2.69 9.84 4.84
CA ASN A 50 -2.96 11.27 4.78
C ASN A 50 -3.87 11.65 3.61
N ARG A 51 -3.68 11.05 2.43
CA ARG A 51 -4.57 11.25 1.27
C ARG A 51 -5.98 10.78 1.58
N GLN A 52 -6.15 9.61 2.19
CA GLN A 52 -7.46 9.09 2.57
C GLN A 52 -8.15 10.01 3.60
N LEU A 53 -7.46 10.39 4.67
CA LEU A 53 -7.98 11.29 5.70
C LEU A 53 -8.39 12.64 5.13
N ARG A 54 -7.63 13.18 4.16
CA ARG A 54 -7.96 14.44 3.50
C ARG A 54 -9.28 14.34 2.73
N VAL A 55 -9.49 13.26 1.98
CA VAL A 55 -10.75 13.02 1.25
C VAL A 55 -11.91 12.90 2.23
N GLU A 56 -11.74 12.13 3.30
CA GLU A 56 -12.78 11.94 4.32
C GLU A 56 -13.12 13.24 5.05
N LYS A 57 -12.12 14.07 5.36
CA LYS A 57 -12.35 15.38 6.01
C LYS A 57 -13.11 16.36 5.11
N ILE A 58 -12.90 16.31 3.79
CA ILE A 58 -13.58 17.18 2.84
C ILE A 58 -15.01 16.69 2.57
N LEU A 59 -15.18 15.39 2.36
CA LEU A 59 -16.46 14.80 1.95
C LEU A 59 -17.34 14.36 3.12
N ASN A 60 -16.83 14.36 4.35
CA ASN A 60 -17.41 13.73 5.56
C ASN A 60 -17.73 12.23 5.39
N ARG A 61 -17.20 11.61 4.34
CA ARG A 61 -17.35 10.19 4.00
C ARG A 61 -16.19 9.75 3.10
N SER A 62 -15.99 8.44 2.99
CA SER A 62 -15.09 7.89 1.97
C SER A 62 -15.64 8.17 0.56
N GLY A 63 -14.75 8.42 -0.41
CA GLY A 63 -15.15 8.68 -1.80
C GLY A 63 -15.92 7.51 -2.45
N ILE A 64 -15.60 6.27 -2.05
CA ILE A 64 -16.33 5.06 -2.46
C ILE A 64 -17.05 4.49 -1.24
N GLN A 65 -18.35 4.22 -1.38
CA GLN A 65 -19.14 3.64 -0.30
C GLN A 65 -18.62 2.23 0.08
N PRO A 66 -18.76 1.81 1.36
CA PRO A 66 -18.31 0.49 1.80
C PRO A 66 -18.85 -0.67 0.95
N LEU A 67 -20.10 -0.56 0.46
CA LEU A 67 -20.74 -1.54 -0.41
C LEU A 67 -19.91 -1.84 -1.68
N HIS A 68 -19.32 -0.81 -2.29
CA HIS A 68 -18.59 -0.92 -3.54
C HIS A 68 -17.06 -0.96 -3.36
N ARG A 69 -16.56 -0.99 -2.12
CA ARG A 69 -15.12 -0.92 -1.84
C ARG A 69 -14.34 -2.14 -2.37
N LYS A 70 -15.01 -3.29 -2.50
CA LYS A 70 -14.44 -4.53 -3.05
C LYS A 70 -14.81 -4.76 -4.52
N CYS A 71 -15.45 -3.80 -5.18
CA CYS A 71 -15.73 -3.86 -6.61
C CYS A 71 -14.46 -3.49 -7.38
N SER A 72 -14.06 -4.36 -8.31
CA SER A 72 -12.86 -4.23 -9.13
C SER A 72 -13.10 -4.83 -10.52
N PHE A 73 -12.22 -4.62 -11.47
CA PHE A 73 -12.33 -5.29 -12.77
C PHE A 73 -12.17 -6.82 -12.68
N ALA A 74 -11.52 -7.33 -11.62
CA ALA A 74 -11.23 -8.75 -11.48
C ALA A 74 -12.44 -9.58 -11.03
N ASN A 75 -13.37 -8.99 -10.29
CA ASN A 75 -14.59 -9.65 -9.84
C ASN A 75 -15.84 -9.28 -10.67
N TYR A 76 -15.67 -8.58 -11.78
CA TYR A 76 -16.75 -8.30 -12.71
C TYR A 76 -17.05 -9.52 -13.59
N GLN A 77 -18.27 -10.05 -13.50
CA GLN A 77 -18.70 -11.21 -14.28
C GLN A 77 -19.34 -10.76 -15.59
N VAL A 78 -18.73 -11.16 -16.70
CA VAL A 78 -19.21 -10.86 -18.04
C VAL A 78 -20.22 -11.92 -18.47
N GLN A 79 -21.48 -11.52 -18.65
CA GLN A 79 -22.59 -12.39 -19.07
C GLN A 79 -22.98 -12.20 -20.53
N ASN A 80 -22.67 -11.05 -21.13
CA ASN A 80 -23.00 -10.76 -22.52
C ASN A 80 -21.91 -9.92 -23.21
N ASP A 81 -22.01 -9.81 -24.54
CA ASP A 81 -21.02 -9.08 -25.35
C ASP A 81 -21.00 -7.58 -25.05
N GLY A 82 -22.15 -6.99 -24.68
CA GLY A 82 -22.23 -5.60 -24.26
C GLY A 82 -21.41 -5.32 -22.99
N GLN A 83 -21.49 -6.21 -21.99
CA GLN A 83 -20.68 -6.14 -20.77
C GLN A 83 -19.20 -6.37 -21.07
N ARG A 84 -18.87 -7.26 -22.02
CA ARG A 84 -17.48 -7.46 -22.46
C ARG A 84 -16.92 -6.18 -23.08
N TYR A 85 -17.70 -5.53 -23.95
CA TYR A 85 -17.34 -4.27 -24.57
C TYR A 85 -17.18 -3.15 -23.54
N ALA A 86 -18.15 -2.99 -22.63
CA ALA A 86 -18.10 -2.00 -21.56
C ALA A 86 -16.88 -2.20 -20.65
N LEU A 87 -16.56 -3.44 -20.27
CA LEU A 87 -15.35 -3.76 -19.50
C LEU A 87 -14.07 -3.37 -20.23
N SER A 88 -13.98 -3.65 -21.54
CA SER A 88 -12.83 -3.28 -22.36
C SER A 88 -12.66 -1.75 -22.44
N GLN A 89 -13.75 -1.02 -22.67
CA GLN A 89 -13.73 0.44 -22.73
C GLN A 89 -13.36 1.05 -21.37
N ALA A 90 -13.91 0.54 -20.28
CA ALA A 90 -13.62 1.01 -18.93
C ALA A 90 -12.14 0.83 -18.56
N LYS A 91 -11.48 -0.26 -19.02
CA LYS A 91 -10.03 -0.44 -18.86
C LYS A 91 -9.24 0.61 -19.63
N SER A 92 -9.57 0.85 -20.89
CA SER A 92 -8.91 1.89 -21.71
C SER A 92 -9.05 3.28 -21.08
N ILE A 93 -10.26 3.63 -20.63
CA ILE A 93 -10.52 4.92 -19.96
C ILE A 93 -9.73 5.04 -18.65
N ALA A 94 -9.63 3.97 -17.86
CA ALA A 94 -8.85 3.97 -16.63
C ALA A 94 -7.36 4.21 -16.89
N ASP A 95 -6.81 3.61 -17.96
CA ASP A 95 -5.42 3.82 -18.38
C ASP A 95 -5.21 5.27 -18.86
N GLU A 96 -6.13 5.81 -19.67
CA GLU A 96 -6.09 7.21 -20.14
C GLU A 96 -6.15 8.22 -18.98
N LEU A 97 -7.00 7.98 -17.98
CA LEU A 97 -7.13 8.82 -16.80
C LEU A 97 -5.85 8.92 -15.96
N MET A 98 -4.92 7.98 -16.08
CA MET A 98 -3.61 8.08 -15.43
C MET A 98 -2.71 9.13 -16.12
N THR A 99 -2.98 9.47 -17.37
CA THR A 99 -2.15 10.34 -18.22
C THR A 99 -2.83 11.64 -18.65
N GLY A 100 -4.16 11.73 -18.58
CA GLY A 100 -4.93 12.87 -19.07
C GLY A 100 -6.33 12.99 -18.48
N CYS A 101 -7.17 13.81 -19.11
CA CYS A 101 -8.55 14.07 -18.70
C CYS A 101 -9.52 13.51 -19.75
N THR A 102 -10.11 12.35 -19.47
CA THR A 102 -11.20 11.75 -20.26
C THR A 102 -12.48 11.77 -19.41
N ASN A 103 -13.60 12.17 -20.01
CA ASN A 103 -14.92 12.09 -19.39
C ASN A 103 -15.67 10.87 -19.96
N PHE A 104 -16.56 10.28 -19.15
CA PHE A 104 -17.35 9.13 -19.57
C PHE A 104 -18.76 9.16 -18.98
N ALA A 105 -19.69 8.46 -19.63
CA ALA A 105 -21.03 8.24 -19.13
C ALA A 105 -21.41 6.77 -19.33
N PHE A 106 -22.01 6.17 -18.30
CA PHE A 106 -22.61 4.84 -18.40
C PHE A 106 -24.12 5.00 -18.63
N SER A 107 -24.64 4.28 -19.62
CA SER A 107 -26.07 4.18 -19.89
C SER A 107 -26.49 2.73 -19.79
N GLY A 108 -27.56 2.47 -19.04
CA GLY A 108 -28.05 1.13 -18.78
C GLY A 108 -29.17 1.11 -17.75
N LYS A 109 -29.76 -0.08 -17.56
CA LYS A 109 -30.71 -0.30 -16.47
C LYS A 109 -29.97 -0.41 -15.12
N PRO A 110 -30.64 -0.18 -13.99
CA PRO A 110 -30.09 -0.52 -12.68
C PRO A 110 -29.62 -1.99 -12.63
N ASP A 111 -28.68 -2.29 -11.73
CA ASP A 111 -28.12 -3.63 -11.51
C ASP A 111 -27.40 -4.27 -12.72
N THR A 112 -26.83 -3.45 -13.61
CA THR A 112 -26.05 -3.91 -14.78
C THR A 112 -24.53 -3.73 -14.66
N GLY A 113 -24.08 -3.18 -13.52
CA GLY A 113 -22.69 -2.94 -13.14
C GLY A 113 -22.47 -3.16 -11.65
#